data_AF-A0A2E4BCL1-F1
#
_entry.id   AF-A0A2E4BCL1-F1
#
_cell.length_a   1.000
_cell.length_b   1.000
_cell.length_c   1.000
_cell.angle_alpha   90.00
_cell.angle_beta   90.00
_cell.angle_gamma   90.00
#
_symmetry.space_group_name_H-M   'P 1'
#
loop_
_entity.id
_entity.type
_entity.pdbx_description
1 polymer ?
#
loop_
_entity_poly.entity_id
_entity_poly.type
_entity_poly.pdbx_seq_one_letter_code
_entity_poly.pdbx_strand_id
1 'polypeptide(L)' 'ADNLNPLISCNPDVVVLSSAIFKDPDGIQKAMIKCRNAIEKAQH' A
#
# COMPACT_ATOMS: atom_id res chain seq x y z
N ALA A 1 2.44 -9.86 -3.81
CA ALA A 1 1.11 -10.10 -4.41
C ALA A 1 0.51 -8.73 -4.67
N ASP A 2 -0.03 -8.51 -5.87
CA ASP A 2 -0.58 -7.22 -6.28
C ASP A 2 -2.10 -7.23 -6.05
N ASN A 3 -2.50 -7.03 -4.79
CA ASN A 3 -3.89 -7.15 -4.33
C ASN A 3 -4.44 -5.84 -3.75
N LEU A 4 -3.70 -4.74 -3.87
CA LEU A 4 -4.10 -3.47 -3.29
C LEU A 4 -5.32 -2.89 -3.99
N ASN A 5 -5.36 -2.90 -5.33
CA ASN A 5 -6.49 -2.36 -6.10
C ASN A 5 -7.85 -3.00 -5.73
N PRO A 6 -8.01 -4.35 -5.74
CA PRO A 6 -9.26 -4.94 -5.32
C PRO A 6 -9.57 -4.68 -3.84
N LEU A 7 -8.57 -4.61 -2.96
CA LEU A 7 -8.79 -4.25 -1.55
C LEU A 7 -9.35 -2.82 -1.39
N ILE A 8 -8.79 -1.84 -2.11
CA ILE A 8 -9.24 -0.44 -2.05
C ILE A 8 -10.63 -0.26 -2.64
N SER A 9 -11.00 -1.05 -3.67
CA SER A 9 -12.37 -1.02 -4.23
C SER A 9 -13.46 -1.38 -3.21
N CYS A 10 -13.11 -2.07 -2.13
CA CYS A 10 -14.02 -2.35 -1.01
C CYS A 10 -14.20 -1.15 -0.05
N ASN A 11 -13.57 -0.01 -0.33
CA ASN A 11 -13.58 1.21 0.47
C ASN A 11 -13.28 0.98 1.97
N PRO A 12 -12.13 0.39 2.32
CA PRO A 12 -11.76 0.18 3.72
C PRO A 12 -11.36 1.48 4.41
N ASP A 13 -11.70 1.63 5.70
CA ASP A 13 -11.23 2.76 6.51
C ASP A 13 -9.74 2.65 6.87
N VAL A 14 -9.24 1.41 7.02
CA VAL A 14 -7.88 1.13 7.46
C VAL A 14 -7.29 -0.02 6.65
N VAL A 15 -6.04 0.14 6.20
CA VAL A 15 -5.26 -0.91 5.52
C VAL A 15 -4.00 -1.18 6.34
N VAL A 16 -3.79 -2.46 6.72
CA VAL A 16 -2.61 -2.90 7.47
C VAL A 16 -1.62 -3.55 6.52
N LEU A 17 -0.41 -3.00 6.48
CA LEU A 17 0.68 -3.47 5.64
C LEU A 17 1.86 -3.87 6.53
N SER A 18 2.44 -5.05 6.29
CA SER A 18 3.62 -5.54 7.01
C SER A 18 4.78 -5.77 6.05
N SER A 19 4.83 -6.92 5.37
CA SER A 19 5.95 -7.25 4.48
C SER A 19 6.12 -6.26 3.31
N ALA A 20 5.05 -5.62 2.85
CA ALA A 20 5.12 -4.58 1.82
C ALA A 20 5.92 -3.34 2.26
N ILE A 21 5.99 -3.08 3.58
CA ILE A 21 6.78 -1.98 4.15
C ILE A 21 8.16 -2.50 4.59
N PHE A 22 8.19 -3.57 5.39
CA PHE A 22 9.43 -4.00 6.07
C PHE A 22 10.41 -4.78 5.19
N LYS A 23 9.95 -5.33 4.05
CA LYS A 23 10.82 -6.06 3.11
C LYS A 23 11.12 -5.28 1.84
N ASP A 24 10.73 -4.01 1.76
CA ASP A 24 11.04 -3.18 0.59
C ASP A 24 12.56 -2.94 0.52
N PRO A 25 13.23 -3.25 -0.60
CA PRO A 25 14.67 -3.09 -0.75
C PRO A 25 15.13 -1.63 -0.64
N ASP A 26 14.23 -0.67 -0.87
CA ASP A 26 14.50 0.75 -0.75
C ASP A 26 14.39 1.29 0.70
N GLY A 27 14.03 0.42 1.65
CA GLY A 27 13.87 0.75 3.06
C GLY A 27 12.50 1.33 3.43
N ILE A 28 12.23 1.36 4.74
CA ILE A 28 10.91 1.63 5.32
C ILE A 28 10.31 2.97 4.86
N GLN A 29 11.12 4.03 4.81
CA GLN A 29 10.63 5.37 4.45
C GLN A 29 10.12 5.42 3.00
N LYS A 30 10.89 4.89 2.04
CA LYS A 30 10.47 4.82 0.65
C LYS A 30 9.28 3.87 0.48
N ALA A 31 9.25 2.76 1.21
CA ALA A 31 8.14 1.83 1.20
C ALA A 31 6.81 2.48 1.63
N MET A 32 6.84 3.28 2.70
CA MET A 32 5.67 4.04 3.17
C MET A 32 5.13 4.98 2.10
N ILE A 33 6.02 5.72 1.43
CA ILE A 33 5.65 6.63 0.33
C ILE A 33 5.02 5.86 -0.84
N LYS A 34 5.66 4.76 -1.28
CA LYS A 34 5.13 3.90 -2.35
C LYS A 34 3.75 3.37 -2.02
N CYS A 35 3.56 2.84 -0.80
CA CYS A 35 2.28 2.31 -0.35
C CYS A 35 1.20 3.40 -0.32
N ARG A 36 1.52 4.59 0.21
CA ARG A 36 0.58 5.72 0.23
C ARG A 36 0.16 6.15 -1.18
N ASN A 37 1.11 6.31 -2.09
CA ASN A 37 0.83 6.68 -3.48
C ASN A 37 -0.02 5.62 -4.19
N ALA A 38 0.23 4.33 -3.91
CA ALA A 38 -0.54 3.24 -4.49
C ALA A 38 -2.00 3.21 -3.98
N ILE A 39 -2.21 3.51 -2.69
CA ILE A 39 -3.56 3.68 -2.11
C ILE A 39 -4.28 4.87 -2.78
N GLU A 40 -3.63 6.03 -2.86
CA GLU A 40 -4.21 7.24 -3.48
C GLU A 40 -4.58 7.00 -4.94
N LYS A 41 -3.69 6.34 -5.69
CA LYS A 41 -3.96 5.96 -7.08
C LYS A 41 -5.13 5.00 -7.22
N ALA A 42 -5.35 4.12 -6.24
CA ALA A 42 -6.45 3.17 -6.26
C ALA A 42 -7.79 3.75 -5.77
N GLN A 43 -7.77 4.92 -5.13
CA GLN A 43 -8.97 5.67 -4.71
C GLN A 43 -9.51 6.61 -5.80
N HIS A 44 -8.78 6.80 -6.90
CA HIS A 44 -9.13 7.62 -8.06
C HIS A 44 -9.33 6.78 -9.32
#